data_AF-A0A832SSY1-F1
#
_entry.id   AF-A0A832SSY1-F1
#
_cell.length_a   1.000
_cell.length_b   1.000
_cell.length_c   1.000
_cell.angle_alpha   90.00
_cell.angle_beta   90.00
_cell.angle_gamma   90.00
#
_symmetry.space_group_name_H-M   'P 1'
#
loop_
_entity.id
_entity.type
_entity.pdbx_description
1 polymer ?
#
loop_
_entity_poly.entity_id
_entity_poly.type
_entity_poly.pdbx_seq_one_letter_code
_entity_poly.pdbx_strand_id
1 'polypeptide(L)'
;MLVKCSTDTLEFENISHSVTLVPRLDYSVNLLTSIIDILQKQRIELKNLNQYLVTDFDEMDNSHLKSIRLEQLIVFSLDVLLQIKNQIGSISGIHSIPKILPSSIPMIRTVSAKLFIISPISSQKLSELSVHLGSIVLDSAALTKARFDFSKCNDASALLLDKVKLMADSKLNKQYPLVDFFKLSNV
;
A
#
# COMPACT_ATOMS: atom_id res chain seq x y z
N MET A 1 4.11 43.61 -12.77
CA MET A 1 4.65 43.83 -11.41
C MET A 1 5.43 42.56 -11.05
N LEU A 2 6.76 42.58 -11.23
CA LEU A 2 7.62 41.44 -10.90
C LEU A 2 8.01 41.57 -9.43
N VAL A 3 7.39 40.77 -8.57
CA VAL A 3 7.77 40.68 -7.15
C VAL A 3 9.16 40.05 -7.11
N LYS A 4 10.16 40.84 -6.68
CA LYS A 4 11.49 40.32 -6.33
C LYS A 4 11.34 39.43 -5.10
N CYS A 5 11.18 38.13 -5.30
CA CYS A 5 11.25 37.16 -4.22
C CYS A 5 12.73 37.08 -3.79
N SER A 6 13.02 37.37 -2.52
CA SER A 6 14.38 37.29 -1.99
C SER A 6 14.84 35.83 -2.02
N THR A 7 16.08 35.59 -2.42
CA THR A 7 16.71 34.27 -2.36
C THR A 7 16.71 33.71 -0.93
N ASP A 8 16.77 34.59 0.07
CA ASP A 8 16.78 34.23 1.49
C ASP A 8 15.46 33.57 1.91
N THR A 9 14.32 34.03 1.39
CA THR A 9 13.01 33.42 1.67
C THR A 9 12.89 31.99 1.12
N LEU A 10 13.47 31.72 -0.05
CA LEU A 10 13.53 30.39 -0.64
C LEU A 10 14.46 29.46 0.15
N GLU A 11 15.59 29.95 0.66
CA GLU A 11 16.49 29.16 1.52
C GLU A 11 15.84 28.81 2.87
N PHE A 12 15.15 29.75 3.52
CA PHE A 12 14.42 29.49 4.77
C PHE A 12 13.23 28.52 4.58
N GLU A 13 12.46 28.65 3.49
CA GLU A 13 11.44 27.65 3.13
C GLU A 13 12.06 26.27 2.91
N ASN A 14 13.17 26.19 2.16
CA ASN A 14 13.85 24.92 1.91
C ASN A 14 14.39 24.26 3.20
N ILE A 15 14.91 25.05 4.14
CA ILE A 15 15.34 24.54 5.46
C ILE A 15 14.13 24.01 6.25
N SER A 16 13.02 24.75 6.29
CA SER A 16 11.79 24.35 7.00
C SER A 16 11.13 23.09 6.42
N HIS A 17 11.09 22.98 5.08
CA HIS A 17 10.62 21.77 4.40
C HIS A 17 11.54 20.57 4.67
N SER A 18 12.85 20.78 4.70
CA SER A 18 13.81 19.68 4.95
C SER A 18 13.69 19.11 6.37
N VAL A 19 13.53 19.96 7.40
CA VAL A 19 13.49 19.50 8.81
C VAL A 19 12.19 18.77 9.16
N THR A 20 11.12 19.00 8.40
CA THR A 20 9.82 18.35 8.65
C THR A 20 9.63 17.03 7.90
N LEU A 21 10.49 16.72 6.92
CA LEU A 21 10.35 15.48 6.14
C LEU A 21 10.48 14.21 6.97
N VAL A 22 11.48 14.16 7.86
CA VAL A 22 11.77 12.97 8.67
C VAL A 22 10.61 12.65 9.64
N PRO A 23 10.13 13.59 10.48
CA PRO A 23 8.98 13.33 11.36
C PRO A 23 7.72 12.87 10.62
N ARG A 24 7.44 13.40 9.42
CA ARG A 24 6.29 12.98 8.62
C ARG A 24 6.46 11.59 8.01
N LEU A 25 7.69 11.22 7.65
CA LEU A 25 7.99 9.86 7.18
C LEU A 25 7.84 8.85 8.32
N ASP A 26 8.33 9.19 9.53
CA ASP A 26 8.15 8.36 10.73
C ASP A 26 6.67 8.18 11.07
N TYR A 27 5.88 9.26 11.02
CA TYR A 27 4.43 9.18 11.16
C TYR A 27 3.82 8.21 10.14
N SER A 28 4.23 8.30 8.88
CA SER A 28 3.74 7.44 7.80
C SER A 28 4.08 5.97 8.03
N VAL A 29 5.29 5.67 8.55
CA VAL A 29 5.72 4.31 8.93
C VAL A 29 4.89 3.77 10.09
N ASN A 30 4.61 4.60 11.10
CA ASN A 30 3.78 4.22 12.25
C ASN A 30 2.35 3.93 11.82
N LEU A 31 1.77 4.80 10.98
CA LEU A 31 0.43 4.61 10.43
C LEU A 31 0.34 3.32 9.60
N LEU A 32 1.30 3.08 8.71
CA LEU A 32 1.39 1.86 7.91
C LEU A 32 1.52 0.61 8.79
N THR A 33 2.36 0.65 9.83
CA THR A 33 2.56 -0.48 10.73
C THR A 33 1.27 -0.80 11.50
N SER A 34 0.59 0.22 12.03
CA SER A 34 -0.71 0.03 12.70
C SER A 34 -1.75 -0.64 11.79
N ILE A 35 -1.78 -0.28 10.50
CA ILE A 35 -2.71 -0.90 9.53
C ILE A 35 -2.33 -2.36 9.27
N ILE A 36 -1.04 -2.64 9.11
CA ILE A 36 -0.54 -4.01 8.93
C ILE A 36 -0.93 -4.88 10.12
N ASP A 37 -0.74 -4.41 11.35
CA ASP A 37 -1.06 -5.17 12.57
C ASP A 37 -2.56 -5.53 12.64
N ILE A 38 -3.43 -4.58 12.30
CA ILE A 38 -4.89 -4.81 12.23
C ILE A 38 -5.21 -5.90 11.21
N LEU A 39 -4.69 -5.79 9.99
CA LEU A 39 -4.96 -6.75 8.92
C LEU A 39 -4.34 -8.12 9.22
N GLN A 40 -3.19 -8.18 9.88
CA GLN A 40 -2.57 -9.43 10.31
C GLN A 40 -3.46 -10.16 11.32
N LYS A 41 -4.00 -9.44 12.30
CA LYS A 41 -4.96 -10.01 13.25
C LYS A 41 -6.19 -10.57 12.53
N GLN A 42 -6.79 -9.78 11.63
CA GLN A 42 -7.94 -10.21 10.82
C GLN A 42 -7.62 -11.45 9.98
N ARG A 43 -6.42 -11.52 9.37
CA ARG A 43 -5.97 -12.69 8.62
C ARG A 43 -5.92 -13.95 9.48
N ILE A 44 -5.38 -13.85 10.69
CA ILE A 44 -5.27 -14.99 11.61
C ILE A 44 -6.67 -15.49 11.99
N GLU A 45 -7.56 -14.57 12.35
CA GLU A 45 -8.96 -14.90 12.68
C GLU A 45 -9.68 -15.58 11.52
N LEU A 46 -9.57 -15.01 10.31
CA LEU A 46 -10.16 -15.59 9.09
C LEU A 46 -9.60 -16.96 8.76
N LYS A 47 -8.27 -17.14 8.83
CA LYS A 47 -7.63 -18.43 8.57
C LYS A 47 -8.14 -19.52 9.52
N ASN A 48 -8.34 -19.18 10.80
CA ASN A 48 -8.88 -20.12 11.77
C ASN A 48 -10.35 -20.45 11.48
N LEU A 49 -11.16 -19.43 11.17
CA LEU A 49 -12.56 -19.62 10.79
C LEU A 49 -12.72 -20.47 9.52
N ASN A 50 -11.83 -20.30 8.55
CA ASN A 50 -11.88 -20.96 7.25
C ASN A 50 -11.19 -22.33 7.24
N GLN A 51 -10.67 -22.83 8.36
CA GLN A 51 -9.88 -24.06 8.39
C GLN A 51 -10.64 -25.27 7.83
N TYR A 52 -11.96 -25.33 7.99
CA TYR A 52 -12.81 -26.42 7.45
C TYR A 52 -12.84 -26.43 5.91
N LEU A 53 -12.66 -25.28 5.26
CA LEU A 53 -12.63 -25.15 3.80
C LEU A 53 -11.41 -25.83 3.17
N VAL A 54 -10.45 -26.29 3.96
CA VAL A 54 -9.31 -27.07 3.43
C VAL A 54 -9.78 -28.42 2.88
N THR A 55 -10.78 -29.04 3.51
CA THR A 55 -11.31 -30.36 3.11
C THR A 55 -12.72 -30.29 2.53
N ASP A 56 -13.52 -29.32 2.98
CA ASP A 56 -14.97 -29.31 2.74
C ASP A 56 -15.39 -28.17 1.80
N PHE A 57 -14.45 -27.65 1.00
CA PHE A 57 -14.76 -26.59 0.04
C PHE A 57 -15.74 -27.08 -1.03
N ASP A 58 -16.76 -26.27 -1.27
CA ASP A 58 -17.77 -26.46 -2.30
C ASP A 58 -17.82 -25.18 -3.15
N GLU A 59 -17.51 -25.30 -4.44
CA GLU A 59 -17.51 -24.18 -5.39
C GLU A 59 -18.92 -23.64 -5.68
N MET A 60 -19.97 -24.43 -5.39
CA MET A 60 -21.36 -24.02 -5.55
C MET A 60 -21.91 -23.31 -4.32
N ASP A 61 -21.22 -23.41 -3.17
CA ASP A 61 -21.61 -22.71 -1.94
C ASP A 61 -21.07 -21.27 -1.93
N ASN A 62 -21.99 -20.31 -2.07
CA ASN A 62 -21.67 -18.89 -2.06
C ASN A 62 -21.04 -18.42 -0.73
N SER A 63 -21.33 -19.07 0.40
CA SER A 63 -20.70 -18.75 1.68
C SER A 63 -19.22 -19.13 1.69
N HIS A 64 -18.87 -20.30 1.14
CA HIS A 64 -17.49 -20.74 0.97
C HIS A 64 -16.72 -19.77 0.05
N LEU A 65 -17.32 -19.42 -1.10
CA LEU A 65 -16.74 -18.45 -2.04
C LEU A 65 -16.47 -17.08 -1.40
N LYS A 66 -17.43 -16.56 -0.62
CA LYS A 66 -17.27 -15.28 0.08
C LYS A 66 -16.16 -15.31 1.11
N SER A 67 -16.09 -16.39 1.90
CA SER A 67 -15.06 -16.58 2.93
C SER A 67 -13.65 -16.63 2.32
N ILE A 68 -13.49 -17.38 1.23
CA ILE A 68 -12.23 -17.46 0.48
C ILE A 68 -11.85 -16.12 -0.14
N ARG A 69 -12.78 -15.43 -0.80
CA ARG A 69 -12.53 -14.10 -1.40
C ARG A 69 -12.13 -13.06 -0.36
N LEU A 70 -12.74 -13.11 0.82
CA LEU A 70 -12.38 -12.21 1.92
C LEU A 70 -10.95 -12.46 2.39
N GLU A 71 -10.56 -13.71 2.58
CA GLU A 71 -9.18 -14.05 2.97
C GLU A 71 -8.18 -13.68 1.86
N GLN A 72 -8.52 -13.92 0.59
CA GLN A 72 -7.72 -13.51 -0.58
C GLN A 72 -7.46 -12.00 -0.58
N LEU A 73 -8.51 -11.20 -0.37
CA LEU A 73 -8.41 -9.75 -0.30
C LEU A 73 -7.49 -9.28 0.83
N ILE A 74 -7.60 -9.90 2.01
CA ILE A 74 -6.78 -9.57 3.19
C ILE A 74 -5.31 -9.96 2.95
N VAL A 75 -5.03 -11.16 2.42
CA VAL A 75 -3.66 -11.62 2.13
C VAL A 75 -3.01 -10.74 1.07
N PHE A 76 -3.72 -10.43 -0.02
CA PHE A 76 -3.26 -9.51 -1.05
C PHE A 76 -2.92 -8.13 -0.44
N SER A 77 -3.84 -7.56 0.34
CA SER A 77 -3.66 -6.25 0.95
C SER A 77 -2.44 -6.21 1.87
N LEU A 78 -2.25 -7.25 2.70
CA LEU A 78 -1.09 -7.37 3.57
C LEU A 78 0.22 -7.43 2.79
N ASP A 79 0.30 -8.27 1.75
CA ASP A 79 1.52 -8.40 0.97
C ASP A 79 1.88 -7.09 0.26
N VAL A 80 0.89 -6.33 -0.25
CA VAL A 80 1.11 -5.01 -0.85
C VAL A 80 1.66 -4.03 0.20
N LEU A 81 1.06 -3.98 1.40
CA LEU A 81 1.48 -3.07 2.46
C LEU A 81 2.86 -3.41 3.02
N LEU A 82 3.21 -4.69 3.13
CA LEU A 82 4.56 -5.13 3.50
C LEU A 82 5.58 -4.72 2.45
N GLN A 83 5.24 -4.83 1.16
CA GLN A 83 6.12 -4.34 0.10
C GLN A 83 6.33 -2.83 0.18
N ILE A 84 5.28 -2.05 0.42
CA ILE A 84 5.39 -0.59 0.62
C ILE A 84 6.25 -0.26 1.84
N LYS A 85 6.07 -1.00 2.95
CA LYS A 85 6.90 -0.84 4.16
C LYS A 85 8.38 -1.06 3.84
N ASN A 86 8.70 -2.07 3.06
CA ASN A 86 10.08 -2.32 2.61
C ASN A 86 10.60 -1.22 1.68
N GLN A 87 9.76 -0.68 0.80
CA GLN A 87 10.12 0.47 -0.05
C GLN A 87 10.46 1.69 0.83
N ILE A 88 9.61 2.05 1.79
CA ILE A 88 9.89 3.14 2.73
C ILE A 88 11.20 2.89 3.50
N GLY A 89 11.42 1.67 3.99
CA GLY A 89 12.64 1.28 4.69
C GLY A 89 13.91 1.33 3.84
N SER A 90 13.80 1.36 2.51
CA SER A 90 14.94 1.48 1.59
C SER A 90 15.36 2.93 1.28
N ILE A 91 14.68 3.92 1.86
CA ILE A 91 15.03 5.33 1.71
C ILE A 91 16.34 5.60 2.45
N SER A 92 17.38 6.00 1.70
CA SER A 92 18.71 6.29 2.23
C SER A 92 19.03 7.80 2.29
N GLY A 93 18.05 8.66 1.98
CA GLY A 93 18.18 10.12 2.02
C GLY A 93 17.12 10.83 1.19
N ILE A 94 17.11 12.16 1.22
CA ILE A 94 16.07 12.97 0.56
C ILE A 94 16.00 12.74 -0.95
N HIS A 95 17.12 12.46 -1.62
CA HIS A 95 17.16 12.19 -3.07
C HIS A 95 16.56 10.84 -3.47
N SER A 96 16.42 9.89 -2.54
CA SER A 96 15.79 8.59 -2.84
C SER A 96 14.27 8.63 -2.67
N ILE A 97 13.74 9.57 -1.88
CA ILE A 97 12.30 9.72 -1.64
C ILE A 97 11.53 9.89 -2.98
N PRO A 98 11.92 10.84 -3.87
CA PRO A 98 11.25 11.01 -5.16
C PRO A 98 11.37 9.83 -6.12
N LYS A 99 12.27 8.88 -5.86
CA LYS A 99 12.48 7.71 -6.72
C LYS A 99 11.69 6.49 -6.26
N ILE A 100 11.48 6.37 -4.95
CA ILE A 100 10.96 5.16 -4.31
C ILE A 100 9.46 5.28 -4.03
N LEU A 101 9.02 6.37 -3.41
CA LEU A 101 7.66 6.50 -2.90
C LEU A 101 6.57 6.74 -3.95
N PRO A 102 6.81 7.38 -5.12
CA PRO A 102 5.74 7.70 -6.04
C PRO A 102 4.90 6.49 -6.47
N SER A 103 5.51 5.32 -6.70
CA SER A 103 4.77 4.11 -7.05
C SER A 103 3.99 3.51 -5.88
N SER A 104 4.41 3.76 -4.63
CA SER A 104 3.70 3.27 -3.44
C SER A 104 2.34 3.94 -3.25
N ILE A 105 2.20 5.20 -3.67
CA ILE A 105 0.96 5.98 -3.50
C ILE A 105 -0.24 5.33 -4.24
N PRO A 106 -0.19 5.05 -5.55
CA PRO A 106 -1.28 4.35 -6.23
C PRO A 106 -1.51 2.94 -5.66
N MET A 107 -0.48 2.20 -5.24
CA MET A 107 -0.64 0.91 -4.56
C MET A 107 -1.47 1.03 -3.28
N ILE A 108 -1.18 2.03 -2.44
CA ILE A 108 -1.95 2.33 -1.22
C ILE A 108 -3.41 2.66 -1.57
N ARG A 109 -3.64 3.47 -2.61
CA ARG A 109 -5.01 3.83 -3.04
C ARG A 109 -5.79 2.62 -3.52
N THR A 110 -5.18 1.72 -4.28
CA THR A 110 -5.80 0.47 -4.72
C THR A 110 -6.20 -0.41 -3.54
N VAL A 111 -5.31 -0.58 -2.55
CA VAL A 111 -5.61 -1.36 -1.34
C VAL A 111 -6.70 -0.67 -0.51
N SER A 112 -6.60 0.65 -0.34
CA SER A 112 -7.61 1.44 0.39
C SER A 112 -9.01 1.24 -0.18
N ALA A 113 -9.17 1.32 -1.50
CA ALA A 113 -10.45 1.10 -2.17
C ALA A 113 -10.97 -0.33 -1.97
N LYS A 114 -10.09 -1.34 -2.10
CA LYS A 114 -10.43 -2.74 -1.85
C LYS A 114 -10.88 -3.00 -0.41
N LEU A 115 -10.26 -2.34 0.57
CA LEU A 115 -10.57 -2.49 1.98
C LEU A 115 -11.80 -1.69 2.44
N PHE A 116 -12.32 -0.77 1.63
CA PHE A 116 -13.37 0.17 2.05
C PHE A 116 -14.58 -0.53 2.68
N ILE A 117 -15.04 -1.62 2.08
CA ILE A 117 -16.21 -2.37 2.56
C ILE A 117 -15.88 -3.22 3.79
N ILE A 118 -14.71 -3.84 3.82
CA ILE A 118 -14.38 -4.91 4.79
C ILE A 118 -13.61 -4.41 6.02
N SER A 119 -12.87 -3.31 5.89
CA SER A 119 -12.18 -2.65 6.99
C SER A 119 -12.14 -1.14 6.73
N PRO A 120 -13.28 -0.44 6.97
CA PRO A 120 -13.40 1.00 6.73
C PRO A 120 -12.33 1.82 7.47
N ILE A 121 -11.98 1.41 8.69
CA ILE A 121 -10.95 2.06 9.50
C ILE A 121 -9.58 1.95 8.84
N SER A 122 -9.20 0.74 8.36
CA SER A 122 -7.94 0.55 7.63
C SER A 122 -7.94 1.35 6.32
N SER A 123 -9.07 1.36 5.60
CA SER A 123 -9.24 2.15 4.36
C SER A 123 -9.05 3.66 4.60
N GLN A 124 -9.66 4.20 5.65
CA GLN A 124 -9.49 5.61 6.02
C GLN A 124 -8.02 5.94 6.32
N LYS A 125 -7.37 5.12 7.16
CA LYS A 125 -5.95 5.29 7.49
C LYS A 125 -5.03 5.15 6.28
N LEU A 126 -5.33 4.27 5.34
CA LEU A 126 -4.58 4.16 4.07
C LEU A 126 -4.78 5.38 3.18
N SER A 127 -5.99 5.92 3.13
CA SER A 127 -6.28 7.16 2.39
C SER A 127 -5.46 8.32 2.95
N GLU A 128 -5.44 8.46 4.28
CA GLU A 128 -4.57 9.41 4.99
C GLU A 128 -3.09 9.18 4.66
N LEU A 129 -2.59 7.96 4.79
CA LEU A 129 -1.21 7.60 4.46
C LEU A 129 -0.85 8.02 3.02
N SER A 130 -1.73 7.78 2.05
CA SER A 130 -1.48 8.13 0.65
C SER A 130 -1.32 9.64 0.44
N VAL A 131 -2.05 10.46 1.22
CA VAL A 131 -1.97 11.92 1.17
C VAL A 131 -0.66 12.39 1.83
N HIS A 132 -0.33 11.85 3.00
CA HIS A 132 0.92 12.17 3.69
C HIS A 132 2.16 11.83 2.85
N LEU A 133 2.23 10.64 2.27
CA LEU A 133 3.32 10.26 1.38
C LEU A 133 3.36 11.13 0.12
N GLY A 134 2.21 11.53 -0.43
CA GLY A 134 2.12 12.46 -1.54
C GLY A 134 2.77 13.82 -1.23
N SER A 135 2.47 14.39 -0.07
CA SER A 135 3.10 15.65 0.38
C SER A 135 4.61 15.49 0.60
N ILE A 136 5.07 14.38 1.19
CA ILE A 136 6.50 14.06 1.36
C ILE A 136 7.21 13.98 0.02
N VAL A 137 6.60 13.31 -0.96
CA VAL A 137 7.13 13.20 -2.32
C VAL A 137 7.28 14.58 -2.97
N LEU A 138 6.26 15.43 -2.90
CA LEU A 138 6.30 16.77 -3.50
C LEU A 138 7.38 17.65 -2.87
N ASP A 139 7.44 17.72 -1.53
CA ASP A 139 8.41 18.56 -0.83
C ASP A 139 9.84 18.07 -1.08
N SER A 140 10.07 16.76 -1.04
CA SER A 140 11.40 16.19 -1.34
C SER A 140 11.81 16.44 -2.79
N ALA A 141 10.88 16.44 -3.74
CA ALA A 141 11.18 16.80 -5.13
C ALA A 141 11.55 18.28 -5.29
N ALA A 142 10.82 19.18 -4.62
CA ALA A 142 11.12 20.60 -4.66
C ALA A 142 12.55 20.87 -4.14
N LEU A 143 12.89 20.26 -3.00
CA LEU A 143 14.21 20.38 -2.37
C LEU A 143 15.34 19.80 -3.23
N THR A 144 15.07 18.71 -3.94
CA THR A 144 16.08 17.99 -4.73
C THR A 144 16.05 18.33 -6.22
N LYS A 145 15.15 19.21 -6.64
CA LYS A 145 14.84 19.53 -8.05
C LYS A 145 14.51 18.29 -8.89
N ALA A 146 13.98 17.24 -8.26
CA ALA A 146 13.58 16.01 -8.94
C ALA A 146 12.29 16.22 -9.73
N ARG A 147 12.14 15.47 -10.83
CA ARG A 147 10.91 15.45 -11.64
C ARG A 147 10.28 14.07 -11.57
N PHE A 148 8.95 14.04 -11.58
CA PHE A 148 8.17 12.81 -11.60
C PHE A 148 7.58 12.54 -12.97
N ASP A 149 7.58 11.26 -13.33
CA ASP A 149 6.79 10.74 -14.43
C ASP A 149 5.67 9.90 -13.83
N PHE A 150 4.49 10.51 -13.68
CA PHE A 150 3.34 9.85 -13.08
C PHE A 150 2.89 8.63 -13.88
N SER A 151 3.08 8.64 -15.21
CA SER A 151 2.77 7.48 -16.05
C SER A 151 3.64 6.30 -15.66
N LYS A 152 4.96 6.50 -15.61
CA LYS A 152 5.89 5.44 -15.20
C LYS A 152 5.65 4.94 -13.79
N CYS A 153 5.28 5.83 -12.87
CA CYS A 153 4.98 5.44 -11.49
C CYS A 153 3.71 4.58 -11.41
N ASN A 154 2.70 4.89 -12.23
CA ASN A 154 1.48 4.09 -12.33
C ASN A 154 1.74 2.73 -12.97
N ASP A 155 2.55 2.67 -14.04
CA ASP A 155 2.93 1.42 -14.70
C ASP A 155 3.72 0.51 -13.75
N ALA A 156 4.68 1.09 -13.01
CA ALA A 156 5.44 0.37 -11.99
C ALA A 156 4.52 -0.15 -10.87
N SER A 157 3.57 0.67 -10.42
CA SER A 157 2.57 0.25 -9.43
C SER A 157 1.71 -0.92 -9.93
N ALA A 158 1.21 -0.85 -11.17
CA ALA A 158 0.39 -1.91 -11.75
C ALA A 158 1.16 -3.23 -11.81
N LEU A 159 2.39 -3.21 -12.32
CA LEU A 159 3.26 -4.40 -12.39
C LEU A 159 3.53 -5.01 -11.01
N LEU A 160 3.75 -4.16 -9.99
CA LEU A 160 3.97 -4.62 -8.62
C LEU A 160 2.69 -5.21 -8.01
N LEU A 161 1.53 -4.60 -8.25
CA LEU A 161 0.23 -5.12 -7.79
C LEU A 161 -0.05 -6.49 -8.41
N ASP A 162 0.19 -6.67 -9.70
CA ASP A 162 0.02 -7.95 -10.38
C ASP A 162 0.95 -9.02 -9.81
N LYS A 163 2.22 -8.68 -9.61
CA LYS A 163 3.19 -9.57 -8.97
C LYS A 163 2.72 -10.01 -7.58
N VAL A 164 2.28 -9.06 -6.75
CA VAL A 164 1.80 -9.37 -5.40
C VAL A 164 0.53 -10.22 -5.43
N LYS A 165 -0.38 -9.96 -6.36
CA LYS A 165 -1.59 -10.77 -6.57
C LYS A 165 -1.21 -12.23 -6.84
N LEU A 166 -0.31 -12.48 -7.79
CA LEU A 166 0.16 -13.83 -8.09
C LEU A 166 0.82 -14.52 -6.89
N MET A 167 1.58 -13.77 -6.08
CA MET A 167 2.20 -14.30 -4.86
C MET A 167 1.14 -14.66 -3.79
N ALA A 168 0.13 -13.82 -3.61
CA ALA A 168 -0.97 -14.06 -2.69
C ALA A 168 -1.80 -15.29 -3.10
N ASP A 169 -2.15 -15.37 -4.38
CA ASP A 169 -2.90 -16.51 -4.95
C ASP A 169 -2.09 -17.80 -4.82
N SER A 170 -0.78 -17.75 -5.07
CA SER A 170 0.10 -18.91 -4.87
C SER A 170 0.15 -19.38 -3.40
N LYS A 171 0.17 -18.45 -2.43
CA LYS A 171 0.14 -18.80 -0.99
C LYS A 171 -1.19 -19.47 -0.63
N LEU A 172 -2.30 -18.96 -1.17
CA LEU A 172 -3.63 -19.46 -0.87
C LEU A 172 -3.96 -20.77 -1.57
N ASN A 173 -3.51 -20.99 -2.80
CA ASN A 173 -3.58 -22.28 -3.49
C ASN A 173 -2.93 -23.40 -2.66
N LYS A 174 -1.83 -23.10 -1.96
CA LYS A 174 -1.18 -24.06 -1.05
C LYS A 174 -1.98 -24.32 0.23
N GLN A 175 -2.74 -23.32 0.67
CA GLN A 175 -3.56 -23.41 1.89
C GLN A 175 -4.89 -24.13 1.61
N TYR A 176 -5.50 -23.90 0.45
CA TYR A 176 -6.78 -24.46 0.03
C TYR A 176 -6.62 -25.18 -1.31
N PRO A 177 -6.17 -26.45 -1.30
CA PRO A 177 -5.85 -27.17 -2.53
C PRO A 177 -7.06 -27.48 -3.42
N LEU A 178 -8.28 -27.43 -2.85
CA LEU A 178 -9.53 -27.63 -3.57
C LEU A 178 -10.05 -26.36 -4.28
N VAL A 179 -9.38 -25.23 -4.07
CA VAL A 179 -9.80 -23.92 -4.61
C VAL A 179 -8.92 -23.54 -5.79
N ASP A 180 -9.55 -23.23 -6.93
CA ASP A 180 -8.88 -22.61 -8.07
C ASP A 180 -8.95 -21.08 -7.99
N PHE A 181 -7.92 -20.47 -7.38
CA PHE A 181 -7.85 -19.01 -7.24
C PHE A 181 -7.68 -18.27 -8.57
N PHE A 182 -7.23 -18.93 -9.65
CA PHE A 182 -7.15 -18.29 -10.96
C PHE A 182 -8.54 -18.07 -11.56
N LYS A 183 -9.46 -19.04 -11.39
CA LYS A 183 -10.87 -18.88 -11.78
C LYS A 183 -11.58 -17.82 -10.95
N LEU A 184 -11.34 -17.79 -9.64
CA LEU A 184 -11.98 -16.83 -8.73
C LEU A 184 -11.58 -15.37 -8.99
N SER A 185 -10.40 -15.17 -9.58
CA SER A 185 -9.78 -13.87 -9.84
C SER A 185 -10.24 -13.19 -11.14
N ASN A 186 -10.98 -13.91 -11.99
CA ASN A 186 -11.46 -13.48 -13.31
C ASN A 186 -12.97 -13.12 -13.33
N VAL A 187 -13.57 -12.94 -12.15
CA VAL A 187 -14.97 -12.49 -11.97
C VAL A 187 -15.00 -11.15 -11.27
#